data_AF-A0A973M9I1-F1
#
_entry.id   AF-A0A973M9I1-F1
#
_cell.length_a   1.000
_cell.length_b   1.000
_cell.length_c   1.000
_cell.angle_alpha   90.00
_cell.angle_beta   90.00
_cell.angle_gamma   90.00
#
_symmetry.space_group_name_H-M   'P 1'
#
loop_
_entity.id
_entity.type
_entity.pdbx_description
1 polymer ?
#
loop_
_entity_poly.entity_id
_entity_poly.type
_entity_poly.pdbx_seq_one_letter_code
_entity_poly.pdbx_strand_id
1 'polypeptide(L)'
;MELVHGYWPAIIVAVVFLLILAFLIFRPRQRVSLTDSAPARPHMQQSAPREGRGIAGEAAAATSDVAGDIISAPVHRALEGDVPTDDLCRLKGVGPKFADALHSAGFVNFQQIAGLTPVEVERLDAQLGAFGGRIKRDRIVEQADYLARNDTDGFEQRFGKL
;
A
#
# COMPACT_ATOMS: atom_id res chain seq x y z
N MET A 1 -17.79 27.66 -32.25
CA MET A 1 -17.22 27.38 -30.92
C MET A 1 -17.49 25.92 -30.52
N GLU A 2 -17.04 24.95 -31.31
CA GLU A 2 -17.27 23.51 -31.02
C GLU A 2 -16.03 22.77 -30.51
N LEU A 3 -14.86 23.42 -30.54
CA LEU A 3 -13.61 22.80 -30.10
C LEU A 3 -13.53 22.67 -28.56
N VAL A 4 -14.22 23.50 -27.79
CA VAL A 4 -14.09 23.48 -26.31
C VAL A 4 -14.87 22.33 -25.66
N HIS A 5 -15.98 21.88 -26.28
CA HIS A 5 -16.81 20.80 -25.71
C HIS A 5 -16.21 19.40 -25.92
N GLY A 6 -15.45 19.18 -27.00
CA GLY A 6 -14.79 17.88 -27.26
C GLY A 6 -13.56 17.62 -26.38
N TYR A 7 -12.86 18.67 -25.93
CA TYR A 7 -11.66 18.55 -25.10
C TYR A 7 -11.94 18.69 -23.60
N TRP A 8 -13.18 18.97 -23.17
CA TRP A 8 -13.56 18.97 -21.76
C TRP A 8 -13.18 17.69 -20.98
N PRO A 9 -13.40 16.46 -21.51
CA PRO A 9 -12.92 15.25 -20.83
C PRO A 9 -11.39 15.19 -20.76
N ALA A 10 -10.68 15.65 -21.79
CA ALA A 10 -9.21 15.66 -21.80
C ALA A 10 -8.63 16.67 -20.79
N ILE A 11 -9.30 17.81 -20.61
CA ILE A 11 -8.94 18.83 -19.62
C ILE A 11 -9.16 18.28 -18.20
N ILE A 12 -10.27 17.59 -17.95
CA ILE A 12 -10.51 16.92 -16.66
C ILE A 12 -9.41 15.89 -16.38
N VAL A 13 -9.06 15.07 -17.36
CA VAL A 13 -7.97 14.08 -17.21
C VAL A 13 -6.64 14.77 -16.91
N ALA A 14 -6.30 15.86 -17.61
CA ALA A 14 -5.07 16.61 -17.37
C ALA A 14 -5.04 17.26 -15.98
N VAL A 15 -6.17 17.82 -15.51
CA VAL A 15 -6.29 18.42 -14.17
C VAL A 15 -6.19 17.35 -13.08
N VAL A 16 -6.87 16.22 -13.25
CA VAL A 16 -6.78 15.09 -12.32
C VAL A 16 -5.35 14.54 -12.28
N PHE A 17 -4.68 14.44 -13.43
CA PHE A 17 -3.28 14.01 -13.50
C PHE A 17 -2.34 14.98 -12.77
N LEU A 18 -2.53 16.29 -12.93
CA LEU A 18 -1.79 17.30 -12.18
C LEU A 18 -2.07 17.25 -10.68
N LEU A 19 -3.32 17.00 -10.27
CA LEU A 19 -3.68 16.84 -8.86
C LEU A 19 -3.08 15.57 -8.25
N ILE A 20 -3.05 14.46 -9.00
CA ILE A 20 -2.38 13.21 -8.59
C ILE A 20 -0.88 13.43 -8.48
N LEU A 21 -0.25 14.08 -9.47
CA LEU A 21 1.18 14.40 -9.44
C LEU A 21 1.53 15.32 -8.26
N ALA A 22 0.71 16.35 -8.03
CA ALA A 22 0.84 17.23 -6.88
C ALA A 22 0.67 16.45 -5.57
N PHE A 23 -0.31 15.56 -5.46
CA PHE A 23 -0.54 14.74 -4.26
C PHE A 23 0.59 13.73 -4.00
N LEU A 24 1.22 13.18 -5.04
CA LEU A 24 2.38 12.31 -4.93
C LEU A 24 3.64 13.07 -4.49
N ILE A 25 3.83 14.30 -4.98
CA ILE A 25 4.95 15.17 -4.58
C ILE A 25 4.74 15.75 -3.17
N PHE A 26 3.52 16.15 -2.85
CA PHE A 26 3.13 16.68 -1.54
C PHE A 26 2.74 15.59 -0.54
N ARG A 27 2.92 14.30 -0.87
CA ARG A 27 2.58 13.20 0.03
C ARG A 27 3.35 13.43 1.34
N PRO A 28 2.67 13.82 2.43
CA PRO A 28 3.35 14.21 3.65
C PRO A 28 4.02 12.94 4.17
N ARG A 29 5.35 12.91 4.11
CA ARG A 29 6.12 11.92 4.85
C ARG A 29 5.78 12.14 6.31
N GLN A 30 4.84 11.37 6.85
CA GLN A 30 4.62 11.23 8.28
C GLN A 30 5.92 10.68 8.84
N ARG A 31 6.79 11.60 9.24
CA ARG A 31 7.98 11.31 10.02
C ARG A 31 7.45 10.84 11.36
N VAL A 32 7.38 9.53 11.54
CA VAL A 32 7.24 8.94 12.87
C VAL A 32 8.47 9.39 13.64
N SER A 33 8.30 10.45 14.43
CA SER A 33 9.26 10.76 15.48
C SER A 33 9.09 9.64 16.50
N LEU A 34 10.10 8.78 16.62
CA LEU A 34 10.23 7.89 17.77
C LEU A 34 10.39 8.82 18.98
N THR A 35 9.27 9.17 19.60
CA THR A 35 9.28 9.84 20.89
C THR A 35 9.93 8.89 21.88
N ASP A 36 11.17 9.26 22.21
CA ASP A 36 11.88 8.88 23.42
C ASP A 36 10.93 8.96 24.62
N SER A 37 10.51 7.80 25.13
CA SER A 37 9.86 7.62 26.42
C SER A 37 9.84 6.14 26.77
N ALA A 38 11.02 5.52 26.82
CA ALA A 38 11.21 4.32 27.62
C ALA A 38 11.49 4.78 29.06
N PRO A 39 10.68 4.39 30.07
CA PRO A 39 11.00 4.74 31.45
C PRO A 39 12.33 4.09 31.85
N ALA A 40 13.27 4.94 32.24
CA ALA A 40 14.59 4.56 32.74
C ALA A 40 14.44 3.58 33.93
N ARG A 41 14.93 2.35 33.76
CA ARG A 41 15.29 1.49 34.90
C ARG A 41 16.77 1.70 35.22
N PRO A 42 17.11 2.15 36.44
CA PRO A 42 18.49 2.46 36.81
C PRO A 42 19.14 1.22 37.41
N HIS A 43 19.69 0.32 36.58
CA HIS A 43 20.66 -0.71 37.01
C HIS A 43 21.10 -1.59 35.83
N MET A 44 22.12 -1.17 35.07
CA MET A 44 23.33 -1.98 34.98
C MET A 44 24.45 -1.15 34.35
N GLN A 45 25.54 -1.05 35.10
CA GLN A 45 26.76 -0.39 34.73
C GLN A 45 27.48 -1.13 33.58
N GLN A 46 27.87 -0.34 32.58
CA GLN A 46 29.27 -0.14 32.19
C GLN A 46 29.93 -1.20 31.32
N SER A 47 30.21 -0.82 30.07
CA SER A 47 31.54 -0.88 29.44
C SER A 47 31.54 -0.23 28.04
N ALA A 48 32.05 1.00 27.95
CA ALA A 48 32.72 1.56 26.76
C ALA A 48 34.20 1.77 27.18
N PRO A 49 35.23 1.87 26.30
CA PRO A 49 35.28 2.64 25.04
C PRO A 49 36.05 1.90 23.89
N ARG A 50 36.23 2.35 22.64
CA ARG A 50 36.73 3.66 22.17
C ARG A 50 36.76 3.73 20.61
N GLU A 51 36.50 4.94 20.11
CA GLU A 51 36.90 5.66 18.88
C GLU A 51 37.42 4.95 17.61
N GLY A 52 36.90 5.39 16.46
CA GLY A 52 37.57 5.32 15.16
C GLY A 52 36.85 6.13 14.07
N ARG A 53 37.42 7.28 13.69
CA ARG A 53 36.98 8.20 12.62
C ARG A 53 36.82 7.52 11.25
N GLY A 54 35.84 7.98 10.46
CA GLY A 54 35.74 7.68 9.03
C GLY A 54 34.73 8.57 8.31
N ILE A 55 35.26 9.62 7.71
CA ILE A 55 34.72 10.48 6.66
C ILE A 55 33.95 9.76 5.52
N ALA A 56 33.15 10.54 4.79
CA ALA A 56 32.61 10.31 3.45
C ALA A 56 31.28 9.55 3.32
N GLY A 57 30.19 10.33 3.28
CA GLY A 57 29.11 10.02 2.36
C GLY A 57 29.60 10.34 0.95
N GLU A 58 29.63 9.34 0.07
CA GLU A 58 29.77 9.50 -1.40
C GLU A 58 29.59 8.15 -2.16
N ALA A 59 28.97 7.11 -1.60
CA ALA A 59 28.99 5.77 -2.24
C ALA A 59 27.69 4.95 -2.17
N ALA A 60 26.52 5.60 -2.00
CA ALA A 60 25.23 4.92 -2.05
C ALA A 60 24.25 5.50 -3.11
N ALA A 61 24.75 6.34 -4.01
CA ALA A 61 23.97 6.95 -5.09
C ALA A 61 24.12 6.24 -6.45
N ALA A 62 24.42 4.93 -6.45
CA ALA A 62 24.63 4.14 -7.67
C ALA A 62 23.85 2.82 -7.67
N THR A 63 22.68 2.76 -7.02
CA THR A 63 21.73 1.64 -7.15
C THR A 63 20.29 2.14 -7.23
N SER A 64 20.03 3.17 -8.02
CA SER A 64 18.65 3.55 -8.40
C SER A 64 18.49 3.67 -9.91
N ASP A 65 19.40 3.04 -10.67
CA ASP A 65 19.36 2.92 -12.13
C ASP A 65 18.93 1.51 -12.58
N VAL A 66 18.01 0.90 -11.84
CA VAL A 66 17.25 -0.26 -12.31
C VAL A 66 15.81 -0.08 -11.88
N ALA A 67 15.02 0.46 -12.80
CA ALA A 67 13.60 0.15 -13.05
C ALA A 67 12.91 1.29 -13.82
N GLY A 68 13.66 1.97 -14.71
CA GLY A 68 13.07 2.53 -15.91
C GLY A 68 13.07 1.43 -16.98
N ASP A 69 11.87 1.02 -17.34
CA ASP A 69 11.52 0.27 -18.55
C ASP A 69 11.65 -1.27 -18.52
N ILE A 70 10.83 -1.89 -19.37
CA ILE A 70 10.72 -3.32 -19.71
C ILE A 70 9.46 -4.01 -19.13
N ILE A 71 8.38 -3.91 -19.94
CA ILE A 71 7.46 -5.00 -20.28
C ILE A 71 6.21 -5.21 -19.39
N SER A 72 5.06 -5.13 -20.05
CA SER A 72 3.82 -5.83 -19.74
C SER A 72 4.07 -7.22 -19.14
N ALA A 73 4.02 -7.33 -17.83
CA ALA A 73 3.93 -8.61 -17.12
C ALA A 73 3.25 -8.35 -15.77
N PRO A 74 2.38 -9.26 -15.29
CA PRO A 74 1.70 -9.10 -14.01
C PRO A 74 2.78 -8.99 -12.93
N VAL A 75 2.78 -7.87 -12.21
CA VAL A 75 3.72 -7.62 -11.10
C VAL A 75 3.25 -8.40 -9.87
N HIS A 76 3.08 -9.70 -10.02
CA HIS A 76 3.10 -10.67 -8.93
C HIS A 76 4.29 -11.57 -9.24
N ARG A 77 5.50 -10.99 -9.13
CA ARG A 77 6.70 -11.80 -9.01
C ARG A 77 6.50 -12.58 -7.72
N ALA A 78 6.13 -13.85 -7.86
CA ALA A 78 6.22 -14.84 -6.82
C ALA A 78 7.65 -14.77 -6.27
N LEU A 79 7.83 -14.05 -5.17
CA LEU A 79 8.98 -14.20 -4.33
C LEU A 79 8.81 -15.60 -3.75
N GLU A 80 9.66 -16.54 -4.16
CA GLU A 80 9.85 -17.84 -3.52
C GLU A 80 10.42 -17.62 -2.11
N GLY A 81 9.58 -17.05 -1.26
CA GLY A 81 9.66 -17.06 0.18
C GLY A 81 8.25 -17.36 0.65
N ASP A 82 8.11 -17.98 1.81
CA ASP A 82 6.82 -18.22 2.46
C ASP A 82 6.16 -16.85 2.71
N VAL A 83 5.41 -16.34 1.72
CA VAL A 83 4.66 -15.10 1.86
C VAL A 83 3.54 -15.45 2.82
N PRO A 84 3.51 -14.84 4.02
CA PRO A 84 2.46 -15.13 4.99
C PRO A 84 1.11 -14.90 4.32
N THR A 85 0.30 -15.95 4.23
CA THR A 85 -1.05 -15.88 3.71
C THR A 85 -1.95 -15.39 4.84
N ASP A 86 -2.57 -14.24 4.66
CA ASP A 86 -3.50 -13.69 5.63
C ASP A 86 -4.90 -14.29 5.44
N ASP A 87 -5.69 -14.31 6.52
CA ASP A 87 -7.11 -14.67 6.42
C ASP A 87 -7.93 -13.50 5.87
N LEU A 88 -8.07 -13.44 4.53
CA LEU A 88 -8.87 -12.42 3.86
C LEU A 88 -10.34 -12.38 4.29
N CYS A 89 -10.87 -13.44 4.91
CA CYS A 89 -12.25 -13.46 5.43
C CYS A 89 -12.44 -12.53 6.64
N ARG A 90 -11.36 -12.03 7.24
CA ARG A 90 -11.42 -11.00 8.28
C ARG A 90 -11.96 -9.66 7.78
N LEU A 91 -11.91 -9.43 6.46
CA LEU A 91 -12.47 -8.24 5.82
C LEU A 91 -14.00 -8.36 5.76
N LYS A 92 -14.72 -7.35 6.27
CA LYS A 92 -16.18 -7.33 6.22
C LYS A 92 -16.67 -7.29 4.78
N GLY A 93 -17.57 -8.20 4.44
CA GLY A 93 -18.10 -8.37 3.08
C GLY A 93 -17.30 -9.36 2.23
N VAL A 94 -16.15 -9.84 2.71
CA VAL A 94 -15.37 -10.91 2.09
C VAL A 94 -15.76 -12.25 2.69
N GLY A 95 -16.54 -13.03 1.93
CA GLY A 95 -16.85 -14.41 2.27
C GLY A 95 -15.83 -15.40 1.69
N PRO A 96 -15.87 -16.68 2.08
CA PRO A 96 -14.90 -17.70 1.66
C PRO A 96 -14.71 -17.77 0.14
N LYS A 97 -15.81 -17.74 -0.62
CA LYS A 97 -15.76 -17.76 -2.09
C LYS A 97 -15.10 -16.53 -2.70
N PHE A 98 -15.23 -15.37 -2.05
CA PHE A 98 -14.61 -14.15 -2.54
C PHE A 98 -13.12 -14.11 -2.18
N ALA A 99 -12.75 -14.59 -0.99
CA ALA A 99 -11.35 -14.82 -0.62
C ALA A 99 -10.67 -15.80 -1.60
N ASP A 100 -11.33 -16.92 -1.95
CA ASP A 100 -10.82 -17.87 -2.94
C ASP A 100 -10.60 -17.23 -4.32
N ALA A 101 -11.50 -16.33 -4.73
CA ALA A 101 -11.36 -15.60 -5.98
C ALA A 101 -10.19 -14.61 -5.95
N LEU A 102 -9.96 -13.94 -4.81
CA LEU A 102 -8.80 -13.06 -4.61
C LEU A 102 -7.49 -13.84 -4.58
N HIS A 103 -7.46 -14.98 -3.88
CA HIS A 103 -6.32 -15.91 -3.89
C HIS A 103 -6.01 -16.40 -5.30
N SER A 104 -7.06 -16.74 -6.08
CA SER A 104 -6.92 -17.16 -7.49
C SER A 104 -6.41 -16.03 -8.39
N ALA A 105 -6.73 -14.77 -8.05
CA ALA A 105 -6.18 -13.58 -8.71
C ALA A 105 -4.75 -13.24 -8.25
N GLY A 106 -4.21 -13.98 -7.26
CA GLY A 106 -2.84 -13.84 -6.76
C GLY A 106 -2.70 -12.91 -5.54
N PHE A 107 -3.81 -12.41 -4.99
CA PHE A 107 -3.83 -11.60 -3.78
C PHE A 107 -4.04 -12.49 -2.57
N VAL A 108 -3.01 -12.62 -1.72
CA VAL A 108 -2.98 -13.56 -0.58
C VAL A 108 -2.77 -12.88 0.78
N ASN A 109 -2.48 -11.58 0.80
CA ASN A 109 -2.26 -10.83 2.04
C ASN A 109 -2.95 -9.45 2.02
N PHE A 110 -3.16 -8.87 3.21
CA PHE A 110 -3.83 -7.57 3.34
C PHE A 110 -3.00 -6.44 2.71
N GLN A 111 -1.67 -6.54 2.77
CA GLN A 111 -0.74 -5.54 2.24
C GLN A 111 -0.87 -5.37 0.72
N GLN A 112 -1.01 -6.47 -0.03
CA GLN A 112 -1.22 -6.43 -1.48
C GLN A 112 -2.54 -5.73 -1.82
N ILE A 113 -3.60 -6.02 -1.07
CA ILE A 113 -4.93 -5.42 -1.30
C ILE A 113 -4.93 -3.94 -0.92
N ALA A 114 -4.31 -3.56 0.20
CA ALA A 114 -4.18 -2.18 0.65
C ALA A 114 -3.35 -1.32 -0.33
N GLY A 115 -2.40 -1.95 -1.02
CA GLY A 115 -1.55 -1.30 -2.03
C GLY A 115 -2.21 -1.07 -3.39
N LEU A 116 -3.42 -1.57 -3.62
CA LEU A 116 -4.10 -1.46 -4.91
C LEU A 116 -4.40 -0.01 -5.27
N THR A 117 -3.95 0.41 -6.45
CA THR A 117 -4.35 1.69 -7.04
C THR A 117 -5.78 1.63 -7.58
N PRO A 118 -6.48 2.76 -7.76
CA PRO A 118 -7.85 2.77 -8.30
C PRO A 118 -8.00 2.06 -9.66
N VAL A 119 -6.96 2.12 -10.49
CA VAL A 119 -6.91 1.46 -11.81
C VAL A 119 -6.78 -0.06 -11.64
N GLU A 120 -5.91 -0.51 -10.72
CA GLU A 120 -5.75 -1.94 -10.43
C GLU A 120 -6.98 -2.52 -9.76
N VAL A 121 -7.62 -1.77 -8.86
CA VAL A 121 -8.93 -2.14 -8.30
C VAL A 121 -9.91 -2.39 -9.43
N GLU A 122 -10.01 -1.52 -10.43
CA GLU A 122 -10.95 -1.69 -11.54
C GLU A 122 -10.61 -2.88 -12.43
N ARG A 123 -9.33 -3.15 -12.66
CA ARG A 123 -8.91 -4.37 -13.38
C ARG A 123 -9.23 -5.64 -12.60
N LEU A 124 -8.94 -5.66 -11.30
CA LEU A 124 -9.25 -6.78 -10.42
C LEU A 124 -10.77 -6.99 -10.36
N ASP A 125 -11.54 -5.91 -10.25
CA ASP A 125 -13.00 -5.93 -10.24
C ASP A 125 -13.58 -6.55 -11.52
N ALA A 126 -13.02 -6.21 -12.68
CA ALA A 126 -13.38 -6.82 -13.96
C ALA A 126 -12.99 -8.31 -14.04
N GLN A 127 -11.87 -8.71 -13.44
CA GLN A 127 -11.43 -10.12 -13.37
C GLN A 127 -12.32 -10.96 -12.45
N LEU A 128 -12.87 -10.36 -11.39
CA LEU A 128 -13.71 -11.02 -10.40
C LEU A 128 -15.14 -11.31 -10.89
N GLY A 129 -15.57 -10.70 -12.00
CA GLY A 129 -16.86 -10.98 -12.65
C GLY A 129 -18.06 -10.80 -11.72
N ALA A 130 -18.65 -11.91 -11.27
CA ALA A 130 -19.83 -11.92 -10.39
C ALA A 130 -19.58 -11.27 -9.01
N PHE A 131 -18.32 -11.15 -8.58
CA PHE A 131 -17.94 -10.45 -7.36
C PHE A 131 -17.46 -9.01 -7.61
N GLY A 132 -17.52 -8.54 -8.86
CA GLY A 132 -17.25 -7.16 -9.24
C GLY A 132 -18.18 -6.16 -8.54
N GLY A 133 -17.69 -4.94 -8.38
CA GLY A 133 -18.24 -3.83 -7.61
C GLY A 133 -17.98 -3.92 -6.10
N ARG A 134 -17.69 -5.11 -5.55
CA ARG A 134 -17.60 -5.31 -4.10
C ARG A 134 -16.38 -4.66 -3.48
N ILE A 135 -15.24 -4.65 -4.18
CA ILE A 135 -14.01 -4.05 -3.66
C ILE A 135 -14.23 -2.57 -3.32
N LYS A 136 -14.90 -1.83 -4.21
CA LYS A 136 -15.25 -0.41 -4.01
C LYS A 136 -16.42 -0.24 -3.04
N ARG A 137 -17.52 -0.98 -3.24
CA ARG A 137 -18.76 -0.85 -2.44
C ARG A 137 -18.54 -1.16 -0.97
N ASP A 138 -17.81 -2.24 -0.68
CA ASP A 138 -17.56 -2.72 0.67
C ASP A 138 -16.28 -2.08 1.26
N ARG A 139 -15.63 -1.17 0.51
CA ARG A 139 -14.39 -0.47 0.92
C ARG A 139 -13.28 -1.43 1.35
N ILE A 140 -13.13 -2.52 0.60
CA ILE A 140 -12.24 -3.63 0.94
C ILE A 140 -10.77 -3.18 1.03
N VAL A 141 -10.35 -2.26 0.15
CA VAL A 141 -8.98 -1.69 0.18
C VAL A 141 -8.71 -0.90 1.47
N GLU A 142 -9.68 -0.10 1.93
CA GLU A 142 -9.56 0.67 3.17
C GLU A 142 -9.53 -0.25 4.40
N GLN A 143 -10.38 -1.26 4.41
CA GLN A 143 -10.38 -2.30 5.44
C GLN A 143 -9.05 -3.06 5.50
N ALA A 144 -8.52 -3.45 4.34
CA ALA A 144 -7.23 -4.12 4.22
C ALA A 144 -6.08 -3.25 4.73
N ASP A 145 -6.12 -1.93 4.51
CA ASP A 145 -5.11 -1.00 5.03
C ASP A 145 -5.04 -0.98 6.56
N TYR A 146 -6.18 -1.03 7.25
CA TYR A 146 -6.20 -1.16 8.72
C TYR A 146 -5.61 -2.49 9.20
N LEU A 147 -6.04 -3.61 8.60
CA LEU A 147 -5.57 -4.94 9.00
C LEU A 147 -4.09 -5.15 8.64
N ALA A 148 -3.63 -4.63 7.51
CA ALA A 148 -2.25 -4.61 7.07
C ALA A 148 -1.33 -3.93 8.10
N ARG A 149 -1.83 -2.87 8.76
CA ARG A 149 -1.12 -2.14 9.82
C ARG A 149 -1.31 -2.73 11.21
N ASN A 150 -2.08 -3.82 11.34
CA ASN A 150 -2.53 -4.40 12.60
C ASN A 150 -3.36 -3.41 13.47
N ASP A 151 -3.96 -2.39 12.86
CA ASP A 151 -4.80 -1.40 13.54
C ASP A 151 -6.24 -1.93 13.65
N THR A 152 -6.43 -2.83 14.61
CA THR A 152 -7.75 -3.43 14.89
C THR A 152 -8.67 -2.40 15.54
N ASP A 153 -8.15 -1.54 16.42
CA ASP A 153 -8.96 -0.52 17.10
C ASP A 153 -9.55 0.49 16.11
N GLY A 154 -8.75 0.95 15.14
CA GLY A 154 -9.22 1.84 14.06
C GLY A 154 -10.20 1.17 13.12
N PHE A 155 -9.97 -0.12 12.82
CA PHE A 155 -10.91 -0.93 12.04
C PHE A 155 -12.27 -1.02 12.74
N GLU A 156 -12.28 -1.40 14.03
CA GLU A 156 -13.53 -1.60 14.77
C GLU A 156 -14.33 -0.32 14.94
N GLN A 157 -13.65 0.82 15.11
CA GLN A 157 -14.30 2.13 15.19
C GLN A 157 -15.02 2.52 13.89
N ARG A 158 -14.49 2.13 12.72
CA ARG A 158 -15.05 2.53 11.42
C ARG A 158 -15.98 1.48 10.80
N PHE A 159 -15.67 0.20 10.95
CA PHE A 159 -16.37 -0.91 10.29
C PHE A 159 -17.10 -1.84 11.27
N GLY A 160 -16.88 -1.68 12.58
CA GLY A 160 -17.44 -2.53 13.62
C GLY A 160 -16.53 -3.71 13.98
N LYS A 161 -16.91 -4.42 15.06
CA LYS A 161 -16.13 -5.55 15.61
C LYS A 161 -15.87 -6.63 14.55
N LEU A 162 -14.64 -7.17 14.52
CA LEU A 162 -14.26 -8.26 13.61
C LEU A 162 -15.11 -9.51 13.82
#